data_AF-A0A379W4S3-F1
#
_entry.id   AF-A0A379W4S3-F1
#
_cell.length_a   1.000
_cell.length_b   1.000
_cell.length_c   1.000
_cell.angle_alpha   90.00
_cell.angle_beta   90.00
_cell.angle_gamma   90.00
#
_symmetry.space_group_name_H-M   'P 1'
#
loop_
_entity.id
_entity.type
_entity.pdbx_description
1 polymer ?
#
loop_
_entity_poly.entity_id
_entity_poly.type
_entity_poly.pdbx_seq_one_letter_code
_entity_poly.pdbx_strand_id
1 'polypeptide(L)'
;MVHDKTNYRVNEPSSSGKTLTIQFVNQRHYRAQQCFMSVVLIDNADGSTMLDKRYFVTNTNQLSIQDDLFNSLSFVLTQPWPNRMREQLALFRTPQNTALMRFYEARQLILSGDAQALSKASDILNGIIKETPDFNYAYEYKVLVDVLRQSQQPFDKEQVAALNEEFKKIDQIPGVEKTSVYYKIKTVDLLGKGDIDAAYEEINKSIELEMSWFNYVLLGKVYEMKGENRLAADAYLTAFNLRPGENTLYWIENGVFQTSVQKIVPYLNSFLAED
;
A
#
# COMPACT_ATOMS: atom_id res chain seq x y z
N MET A 1 -6.10 -16.82 -0.59
CA MET A 1 -6.07 -15.34 -0.63
C MET A 1 -5.55 -14.86 0.73
N VAL A 2 -4.79 -13.78 0.77
CA VAL A 2 -4.27 -13.19 2.02
C VAL A 2 -5.12 -11.95 2.34
N HIS A 3 -5.49 -11.80 3.61
CA HIS A 3 -6.30 -10.68 4.10
C HIS A 3 -5.49 -9.88 5.12
N ASP A 4 -5.17 -8.63 4.81
CA ASP A 4 -4.49 -7.74 5.74
C ASP A 4 -5.51 -7.03 6.64
N LYS A 5 -5.71 -7.60 7.84
CA LYS A 5 -6.65 -7.07 8.85
C LYS A 5 -6.01 -6.06 9.81
N THR A 6 -4.83 -5.50 9.51
CA THR A 6 -4.14 -4.56 10.42
C THR A 6 -4.87 -3.23 10.65
N ASN A 7 -5.79 -2.86 9.76
CA ASN A 7 -6.66 -1.68 9.88
C ASN A 7 -8.14 -2.06 10.04
N TYR A 8 -8.42 -3.29 10.46
CA TYR A 8 -9.79 -3.80 10.62
C TYR A 8 -10.08 -4.10 12.08
N ARG A 9 -11.11 -3.45 12.64
CA ARG A 9 -11.46 -3.55 14.07
C ARG A 9 -12.58 -4.54 14.38
N VAL A 10 -13.28 -5.02 13.34
CA VAL A 10 -14.40 -5.94 13.49
C VAL A 10 -13.89 -7.37 13.67
N ASN A 11 -14.39 -8.04 14.71
CA ASN A 11 -14.12 -9.44 14.95
C ASN A 11 -15.26 -10.30 14.37
N GLU A 12 -15.06 -10.80 13.16
CA GLU A 12 -16.02 -11.64 12.45
C GLU A 12 -15.45 -13.03 12.17
N PRO A 13 -16.30 -14.07 12.06
CA PRO A 13 -15.87 -15.38 11.63
C PRO A 13 -15.14 -15.31 10.28
N SER A 14 -13.96 -15.93 10.21
CA SER A 14 -13.17 -15.98 8.98
C SER A 14 -12.86 -17.43 8.62
N SER A 15 -12.95 -17.76 7.33
CA SER A 15 -12.50 -19.04 6.78
C SER A 15 -10.99 -19.10 6.55
N SER A 16 -10.22 -18.17 7.13
CA SER A 16 -8.76 -18.14 7.00
C SER A 16 -8.18 -19.40 7.62
N GLY A 17 -7.43 -20.21 6.85
CA GLY A 17 -6.80 -21.42 7.37
C GLY A 17 -5.59 -21.15 8.27
N LYS A 18 -5.00 -19.96 8.20
CA LYS A 18 -3.85 -19.55 9.02
C LYS A 18 -4.00 -18.09 9.44
N THR A 19 -3.47 -17.73 10.61
CA THR A 19 -3.50 -16.36 11.13
C THR A 19 -2.09 -15.92 11.50
N LEU A 20 -1.59 -14.85 10.87
CA LEU A 20 -0.35 -14.17 11.27
C LEU A 20 -0.70 -12.98 12.17
N THR A 21 -0.25 -13.02 13.41
CA THR A 21 -0.52 -12.01 14.43
C THR A 21 0.76 -11.25 14.75
N ILE A 22 0.72 -9.92 14.68
CA ILE A 22 1.82 -9.02 15.08
C ILE A 22 1.33 -8.20 16.27
N GLN A 23 2.07 -8.24 17.39
CA GLN A 23 1.71 -7.55 18.63
C GLN A 23 2.94 -6.92 19.29
N PHE A 24 2.77 -5.76 19.91
CA PHE A 24 3.78 -5.17 20.77
C PHE A 24 3.56 -5.62 22.22
N VAL A 25 4.55 -6.30 22.80
CA VAL A 25 4.47 -6.90 24.14
C VAL A 25 5.44 -6.20 25.09
N ASN A 26 4.95 -5.81 26.26
CA ASN A 26 5.76 -5.23 27.33
C ASN A 26 5.97 -6.25 28.46
N GLN A 27 7.22 -6.53 28.83
CA GLN A 27 7.55 -7.48 29.90
C GLN A 27 7.35 -6.91 31.31
N ARG A 28 7.10 -5.60 31.44
CA ARG A 28 6.81 -4.87 32.69
C ARG A 28 7.88 -5.03 33.77
N HIS A 29 9.15 -5.25 33.39
CA HIS A 29 10.24 -5.36 34.37
C HIS A 29 10.57 -4.01 35.04
N TYR A 30 10.33 -2.88 34.36
CA TYR A 30 10.43 -1.53 34.92
C TYR A 30 9.55 -0.52 34.13
N ARG A 31 9.31 0.67 34.70
CA ARG A 31 8.52 1.74 34.05
C ARG A 31 9.18 2.20 32.74
N ALA A 32 8.38 2.37 31.67
CA ALA A 32 8.82 2.81 30.34
C ALA A 32 9.78 1.87 29.58
N GLN A 33 9.76 0.56 29.87
CA GLN A 33 10.48 -0.44 29.06
C GLN A 33 9.93 -0.47 27.62
N GLN A 34 10.82 -0.47 26.63
CA GLN A 34 10.46 -0.66 25.21
C GLN A 34 9.78 -2.02 25.01
N CYS A 35 8.66 -2.03 24.29
CA CYS A 35 8.01 -3.26 23.87
C CYS A 35 8.88 -4.01 22.86
N PHE A 36 8.82 -5.33 22.86
CA PHE A 36 9.28 -6.13 21.73
C PHE A 36 8.10 -6.43 20.80
N MET A 37 8.39 -6.64 19.53
CA MET A 37 7.41 -7.08 18.53
C MET A 37 7.35 -8.61 18.54
N SER A 38 6.19 -9.16 18.88
CA SER A 38 5.86 -10.58 18.80
C SER A 38 5.19 -10.87 17.46
N VAL A 39 5.64 -11.89 16.75
CA VAL A 39 5.07 -12.33 15.47
C VAL A 39 4.78 -13.83 15.55
N VAL A 40 3.48 -14.18 15.47
CA VAL A 40 3.01 -15.56 15.65
C VAL A 40 2.17 -15.97 14.46
N LEU A 41 2.46 -17.13 13.86
CA LEU A 41 1.64 -17.76 12.82
C LEU A 41 0.98 -19.00 13.41
N ILE A 42 -0.34 -19.06 13.34
CA ILE A 42 -1.16 -20.20 13.82
C ILE A 42 -1.83 -20.88 12.63
N ASP A 43 -1.86 -22.21 12.61
CA ASP A 43 -2.76 -22.98 11.75
C ASP A 43 -4.12 -23.11 12.43
N ASN A 44 -5.16 -22.56 11.82
CA ASN A 44 -6.49 -22.51 12.42
C ASN A 44 -7.22 -23.85 12.30
N ALA A 45 -6.71 -24.83 11.53
CA ALA A 45 -7.32 -26.14 11.40
C ALA A 45 -7.09 -27.01 12.65
N ASP A 46 -5.90 -26.93 13.25
CA ASP A 46 -5.51 -27.74 14.42
C ASP A 46 -5.03 -26.92 15.63
N GLY A 47 -4.92 -25.60 15.48
CA GLY A 47 -4.48 -24.68 16.52
C GLY A 47 -2.96 -24.67 16.75
N SER A 48 -2.18 -25.31 15.90
CA SER A 48 -0.73 -25.41 16.06
C SER A 48 -0.01 -24.08 15.75
N THR A 49 1.02 -23.78 16.54
CA THR A 49 1.92 -22.65 16.28
C THR A 49 2.95 -23.04 15.23
N MET A 50 2.87 -22.42 14.04
CA MET A 50 3.81 -22.64 12.94
C MET A 50 5.05 -21.75 13.06
N LEU A 51 4.90 -20.54 13.61
CA LEU A 51 5.96 -19.55 13.80
C LEU A 51 5.74 -18.83 15.13
N ASP A 52 6.79 -18.64 15.91
CA ASP A 52 6.82 -17.75 17.07
C ASP A 52 8.17 -17.01 17.08
N LYS A 53 8.12 -15.70 16.82
CA LYS A 53 9.29 -14.82 16.74
C LYS A 53 9.13 -13.62 17.65
N ARG A 54 10.24 -13.22 18.26
CA ARG A 54 10.32 -12.04 19.13
C ARG A 54 11.43 -11.13 18.65
N TYR A 55 11.08 -9.90 18.29
CA TYR A 55 12.01 -8.92 17.75
C TYR A 55 12.10 -7.68 18.62
N PHE A 56 13.30 -7.30 19.01
CA PHE A 56 13.59 -6.00 19.59
C PHE A 56 13.86 -5.03 18.45
N VAL A 57 12.89 -4.20 18.10
CA VAL A 57 13.01 -3.23 17.00
C VAL A 57 13.88 -2.07 17.47
N THR A 58 14.98 -1.83 16.77
CA THR A 58 15.87 -0.68 16.97
C THR A 58 15.86 0.19 15.72
N ASN A 59 16.59 1.31 15.77
CA ASN A 59 16.69 2.22 14.64
C ASN A 59 17.56 1.72 13.47
N THR A 60 18.10 0.50 13.57
CA THR A 60 19.10 0.01 12.61
C THR A 60 18.85 -1.41 12.12
N ASN A 61 17.84 -2.11 12.66
CA ASN A 61 17.63 -3.53 12.41
C ASN A 61 16.30 -3.87 11.72
N GLN A 62 15.59 -2.87 11.17
CA GLN A 62 14.31 -3.08 10.48
C GLN A 62 14.46 -4.08 9.33
N LEU A 63 15.49 -3.91 8.48
CA LEU A 63 15.72 -4.78 7.33
C LEU A 63 16.15 -6.19 7.75
N SER A 64 16.96 -6.33 8.80
CA SER A 64 17.36 -7.66 9.28
C SER A 64 16.20 -8.41 9.94
N ILE A 65 15.32 -7.71 10.66
CA ILE A 65 14.05 -8.27 11.16
C ILE A 65 13.15 -8.69 10.01
N GLN A 66 13.00 -7.84 8.98
CA GLN A 66 12.22 -8.17 7.79
C GLN A 66 12.77 -9.42 7.10
N ASP A 67 14.09 -9.49 6.88
CA ASP A 67 14.75 -10.63 6.23
C ASP A 67 14.54 -11.92 7.03
N ASP A 68 14.74 -11.90 8.35
CA ASP A 68 14.50 -13.07 9.20
C ASP A 68 13.04 -13.52 9.15
N LEU A 69 12.09 -12.58 9.23
CA LEU A 69 10.67 -12.90 9.18
C LEU A 69 10.29 -13.51 7.82
N PHE A 70 10.75 -12.92 6.71
CA PHE A 70 10.47 -13.43 5.37
C PHE A 70 11.09 -14.81 5.14
N ASN A 71 12.33 -15.04 5.58
CA ASN A 71 12.96 -16.36 5.48
C ASN A 71 12.22 -17.39 6.33
N SER A 72 11.81 -17.02 7.54
CA SER A 72 11.06 -17.90 8.44
C SER A 72 9.69 -18.24 7.88
N LEU A 73 8.96 -17.25 7.32
CA LEU A 73 7.68 -17.47 6.66
C LEU A 73 7.82 -18.39 5.44
N SER A 74 8.84 -18.18 4.61
CA SER A 74 9.13 -19.04 3.45
C SER A 74 9.32 -20.50 3.88
N PHE A 75 10.06 -20.72 4.97
CA PHE A 75 10.30 -22.05 5.51
C PHE A 75 9.01 -22.71 6.03
N VAL A 76 8.28 -22.06 6.94
CA VAL A 76 7.11 -22.65 7.61
C VAL A 76 5.91 -22.80 6.67
N LEU A 77 5.79 -21.94 5.65
CA LEU A 77 4.76 -22.05 4.62
C LEU A 77 5.18 -22.93 3.44
N THR A 78 6.40 -23.48 3.45
CA THR A 78 6.98 -24.25 2.34
C THR A 78 6.90 -23.52 0.99
N GLN A 79 7.06 -22.20 1.02
CA GLN A 79 6.86 -21.31 -0.12
C GLN A 79 8.17 -20.55 -0.39
N PRO A 80 9.01 -21.00 -1.34
CA PRO A 80 10.20 -20.25 -1.73
C PRO A 80 9.82 -18.93 -2.39
N TRP A 81 10.58 -17.87 -2.11
CA TRP A 81 10.35 -16.56 -2.71
C TRP A 81 10.83 -16.51 -4.17
N PRO A 82 9.93 -16.18 -5.13
CA PRO A 82 10.32 -16.08 -6.52
C PRO A 82 11.30 -14.92 -6.75
N ASN A 83 12.07 -14.98 -7.86
CA ASN A 83 13.06 -13.95 -8.22
C ASN A 83 12.49 -12.53 -8.16
N ARG A 84 11.30 -12.36 -8.75
CA ARG A 84 10.55 -11.11 -8.75
C ARG A 84 10.34 -10.53 -7.35
N MET A 85 9.98 -11.37 -6.37
CA MET A 85 9.78 -10.91 -4.99
C MET A 85 11.10 -10.50 -4.35
N ARG A 86 12.20 -11.20 -4.66
CA ARG A 86 13.54 -10.80 -4.20
C ARG A 86 13.99 -9.47 -4.79
N GLU A 87 13.70 -9.22 -6.06
CA GLU A 87 13.95 -7.93 -6.72
C GLU A 87 13.13 -6.80 -6.07
N GLN A 88 11.85 -7.04 -5.77
CA GLN A 88 11.01 -6.06 -5.05
C GLN A 88 11.55 -5.74 -3.65
N LEU A 89 12.01 -6.75 -2.90
CA LEU A 89 12.62 -6.53 -1.58
C LEU A 89 13.95 -5.77 -1.68
N ALA A 90 14.70 -5.95 -2.77
CA ALA A 90 15.95 -5.22 -2.99
C ALA A 90 15.75 -3.71 -3.12
N LEU A 91 14.57 -3.25 -3.56
CA LEU A 91 14.23 -1.82 -3.65
C LEU A 91 14.33 -1.10 -2.29
N PHE A 92 14.16 -1.82 -1.18
CA PHE A 92 14.26 -1.28 0.18
C PHE A 92 15.68 -1.31 0.76
N ARG A 93 16.66 -1.89 0.05
CA ARG A 93 18.04 -2.05 0.53
C ARG A 93 18.97 -0.89 0.15
N THR A 94 18.58 -0.07 -0.82
CA THR A 94 19.32 1.13 -1.24
C THR A 94 19.39 2.25 -0.20
N PRO A 95 18.34 2.59 0.57
CA PRO A 95 18.37 3.73 1.48
C PRO A 95 19.20 3.49 2.75
N GLN A 96 19.71 4.59 3.32
CA GLN A 96 20.17 4.60 4.72
C GLN A 96 19.00 4.33 5.67
N ASN A 97 19.26 3.73 6.83
CA ASN A 97 18.23 3.35 7.81
C ASN A 97 17.26 4.50 8.18
N THR A 98 17.75 5.74 8.27
CA THR A 98 16.93 6.93 8.56
C THR A 98 15.98 7.32 7.43
N ALA A 99 16.39 7.15 6.17
CA ALA A 99 15.52 7.35 5.01
C ALA A 99 14.42 6.27 4.94
N LEU A 100 14.75 5.02 5.30
CA LEU A 100 13.78 3.93 5.31
C LEU A 100 12.65 4.13 6.35
N MET A 101 12.97 4.62 7.56
CA MET A 101 11.93 4.93 8.55
C MET A 101 10.96 6.02 8.08
N ARG A 102 11.52 7.12 7.57
CA ARG A 102 10.72 8.22 7.03
C ARG A 102 9.89 7.75 5.84
N PHE A 103 10.43 6.84 5.03
CA PHE A 103 9.68 6.21 3.96
C PHE A 103 8.49 5.39 4.50
N TYR A 104 8.66 4.63 5.58
CA TYR A 104 7.54 3.95 6.24
C TYR A 104 6.51 4.92 6.83
N GLU A 105 6.94 6.05 7.40
CA GLU A 105 6.03 7.11 7.86
C GLU A 105 5.20 7.67 6.70
N ALA A 106 5.86 8.04 5.59
CA ALA A 106 5.18 8.50 4.39
C ALA A 106 4.20 7.45 3.86
N ARG A 107 4.59 6.16 3.84
CA ARG A 107 3.71 5.05 3.45
C ARG A 107 2.46 4.95 4.33
N GLN A 108 2.57 5.13 5.64
CA GLN A 108 1.40 5.11 6.53
C GLN A 108 0.45 6.28 6.26
N LEU A 109 0.99 7.47 6.01
CA LEU A 109 0.20 8.65 5.63
C LEU A 109 -0.52 8.45 4.28
N ILE A 110 0.11 7.78 3.32
CA ILE A 110 -0.53 7.42 2.05
C ILE A 110 -1.71 6.47 2.27
N LEU A 111 -1.68 5.60 3.29
CA LEU A 111 -2.80 4.69 3.55
C LEU A 111 -4.07 5.44 3.99
N SER A 112 -3.97 6.55 4.74
CA SER A 112 -5.17 7.32 5.12
C SER A 112 -5.75 8.07 3.92
N GLY A 113 -4.90 8.58 3.03
CA GLY A 113 -5.30 9.14 1.73
C GLY A 113 -5.92 10.54 1.77
N ASP A 114 -6.17 11.10 2.94
CA ASP A 114 -6.67 12.46 3.08
C ASP A 114 -5.65 13.52 2.61
N ALA A 115 -6.15 14.68 2.19
CA ALA A 115 -5.32 15.72 1.56
C ALA A 115 -4.17 16.19 2.47
N GLN A 116 -4.39 16.24 3.79
CA GLN A 116 -3.37 16.64 4.75
C GLN A 116 -2.28 15.56 4.86
N ALA A 117 -2.67 14.30 5.00
CA ALA A 117 -1.73 13.19 5.05
C ALA A 117 -0.94 13.03 3.76
N LEU A 118 -1.58 13.15 2.59
CA LEU A 118 -0.88 13.12 1.30
C LEU A 118 0.11 14.29 1.15
N SER A 119 -0.25 15.50 1.61
CA SER A 119 0.68 16.64 1.59
C SER A 119 1.89 16.38 2.49
N LYS A 120 1.67 15.89 3.72
CA LYS A 120 2.76 15.52 4.63
C LYS A 120 3.62 14.38 4.07
N ALA A 121 3.01 13.37 3.44
CA ALA A 121 3.73 12.28 2.79
C ALA A 121 4.62 12.80 1.65
N SER A 122 4.10 13.70 0.82
CA SER A 122 4.87 14.38 -0.23
C SER A 122 6.07 15.13 0.34
N ASP A 123 5.89 15.89 1.43
CA ASP A 123 6.99 16.64 2.04
C ASP A 123 8.09 15.73 2.59
N ILE A 124 7.71 14.65 3.27
CA ILE A 124 8.65 13.64 3.77
C ILE A 124 9.43 13.01 2.61
N LEU A 125 8.73 12.59 1.56
CA LEU A 125 9.35 11.96 0.38
C LEU A 125 10.26 12.94 -0.36
N ASN A 126 9.89 14.22 -0.45
CA ASN A 126 10.74 15.28 -1.01
C ASN A 126 12.06 15.44 -0.21
N GLY A 127 12.00 15.34 1.12
CA GLY A 127 13.19 15.32 1.96
C GLY A 127 14.07 14.10 1.69
N ILE A 128 13.46 12.91 1.61
CA ILE A 128 14.17 11.66 1.33
C ILE A 128 14.91 11.71 -0.01
N ILE A 129 14.25 12.13 -1.10
CA ILE A 129 14.88 12.12 -2.44
C ILE A 129 15.99 13.17 -2.58
N LYS A 130 15.98 14.24 -1.77
CA LYS A 130 17.09 15.20 -1.72
C LYS A 130 18.31 14.64 -0.99
N GLU A 131 18.08 13.89 0.08
CA GLU A 131 19.15 13.30 0.90
C GLU A 131 19.67 11.97 0.34
N THR A 132 18.84 11.22 -0.37
CA THR A 132 19.16 9.91 -0.95
C THR A 132 18.64 9.85 -2.40
N PRO A 133 19.30 10.54 -3.35
CA PRO A 133 18.84 10.61 -4.74
C PRO A 133 18.75 9.25 -5.45
N ASP A 134 19.57 8.28 -5.03
CA ASP A 134 19.58 6.93 -5.60
C ASP A 134 18.40 6.06 -5.12
N PHE A 135 17.60 6.53 -4.17
CA PHE A 135 16.41 5.82 -3.70
C PHE A 135 15.22 6.05 -4.65
N ASN A 136 15.36 5.56 -5.88
CA ASN A 136 14.37 5.71 -6.96
C ASN A 136 12.96 5.28 -6.54
N TYR A 137 12.83 4.26 -5.69
CA TYR A 137 11.52 3.82 -5.22
C TYR A 137 10.81 4.87 -4.36
N ALA A 138 11.53 5.66 -3.54
CA ALA A 138 10.93 6.80 -2.84
C ALA A 138 10.50 7.91 -3.81
N TYR A 139 11.27 8.11 -4.88
CA TYR A 139 10.92 9.04 -5.95
C TYR A 139 9.63 8.62 -6.67
N GLU A 140 9.46 7.34 -7.00
CA GLU A 140 8.20 6.83 -7.55
C GLU A 140 7.01 7.11 -6.64
N TYR A 141 7.14 6.86 -5.32
CA TYR A 141 6.08 7.20 -4.37
C TYR A 141 5.82 8.70 -4.29
N LYS A 142 6.85 9.55 -4.42
CA LYS A 142 6.66 11.01 -4.42
C LYS A 142 5.74 11.41 -5.56
N VAL A 143 6.01 10.93 -6.77
CA VAL A 143 5.20 11.24 -7.94
C VAL A 143 3.81 10.62 -7.84
N LEU A 144 3.67 9.40 -7.31
CA LEU A 144 2.38 8.80 -7.02
C LEU A 144 1.54 9.68 -6.07
N VAL A 145 2.16 10.19 -5.01
CA VAL A 145 1.46 11.08 -4.07
C VAL A 145 1.06 12.39 -4.74
N ASP A 146 1.94 12.98 -5.54
CA ASP A 146 1.62 14.25 -6.20
C ASP A 146 0.50 14.12 -7.24
N VAL A 147 0.47 13.03 -8.03
CA VAL A 147 -0.63 12.81 -8.98
C VAL A 147 -1.95 12.53 -8.24
N LEU A 148 -1.92 11.87 -7.08
CA LEU A 148 -3.09 11.69 -6.23
C LEU A 148 -3.56 13.02 -5.63
N ARG A 149 -2.64 13.88 -5.18
CA ARG A 149 -2.96 15.23 -4.69
C ARG A 149 -3.58 16.07 -5.80
N GLN A 150 -3.03 16.02 -7.01
CA GLN A 150 -3.57 16.70 -8.20
C GLN A 150 -5.02 16.24 -8.49
N SER A 151 -5.31 14.95 -8.31
CA SER A 151 -6.66 14.41 -8.52
C SER A 151 -7.67 14.87 -7.47
N GLN A 152 -7.24 15.07 -6.22
CA GLN A 152 -8.12 15.54 -5.13
C GLN A 152 -8.31 17.05 -5.17
N GLN A 153 -7.24 17.79 -5.44
CA GLN A 153 -7.23 19.24 -5.50
C GLN A 153 -6.41 19.68 -6.72
N PRO A 154 -7.06 20.29 -7.74
CA PRO A 154 -6.37 20.77 -8.92
C PRO A 154 -5.26 21.76 -8.56
N PHE A 155 -4.05 21.45 -9.02
CA PHE A 155 -2.86 22.26 -8.94
C PHE A 155 -2.96 23.49 -9.86
N ASP A 156 -2.17 24.50 -9.52
CA ASP A 156 -1.95 25.63 -10.42
C ASP A 156 -1.07 25.25 -11.62
N LYS A 157 -0.92 26.18 -12.57
CA LYS A 157 -0.17 25.94 -13.82
C LYS A 157 1.30 25.59 -13.59
N GLU A 158 1.93 26.17 -12.57
CA GLU A 158 3.35 25.94 -12.28
C GLU A 158 3.55 24.55 -11.69
N GLN A 159 2.68 24.18 -10.75
CA GLN A 159 2.64 22.86 -10.14
C GLN A 159 2.32 21.75 -11.16
N VAL A 160 1.40 21.98 -12.10
CA VAL A 160 1.13 21.04 -13.21
C VAL A 160 2.35 20.90 -14.11
N ALA A 161 3.03 22.00 -14.44
CA ALA A 161 4.25 21.96 -15.24
C ALA A 161 5.36 21.17 -14.52
N ALA A 162 5.52 21.37 -13.22
CA ALA A 162 6.47 20.62 -12.40
C ALA A 162 6.14 19.12 -12.39
N LEU A 163 4.88 18.74 -12.16
CA LEU A 163 4.45 17.34 -12.17
C LEU A 163 4.70 16.66 -13.52
N ASN A 164 4.48 17.37 -14.64
CA ASN A 164 4.79 16.86 -15.97
C ASN A 164 6.29 16.60 -16.20
N GLU A 165 7.17 17.42 -15.62
CA GLU A 165 8.62 17.15 -15.64
C GLU A 165 8.98 15.93 -14.78
N GLU A 166 8.31 15.73 -13.64
CA GLU A 166 8.50 14.53 -12.82
C GLU A 166 8.06 13.26 -13.55
N PHE A 167 6.99 13.29 -14.36
CA PHE A 167 6.61 12.16 -15.22
C PHE A 167 7.71 11.82 -16.24
N LYS A 168 8.28 12.82 -16.91
CA LYS A 168 9.39 12.61 -17.87
C LYS A 168 10.62 12.01 -17.21
N LYS A 169 10.93 12.43 -15.98
CA LYS A 169 12.06 11.90 -15.21
C LYS A 169 11.81 10.44 -14.81
N ILE A 170 10.60 10.11 -14.34
CA ILE A 170 10.24 8.73 -14.00
C ILE A 170 10.43 7.80 -15.20
N ASP A 171 10.01 8.20 -16.40
CA ASP A 171 10.15 7.37 -17.61
C ASP A 171 11.63 7.10 -17.99
N GLN A 172 12.58 7.85 -17.44
CA GLN A 172 14.01 7.68 -17.67
C GLN A 172 14.69 6.79 -16.62
N ILE A 173 13.98 6.41 -15.55
CA ILE A 173 14.54 5.57 -14.48
C ILE A 173 14.68 4.12 -14.98
N PRO A 174 15.90 3.55 -14.99
CA PRO A 174 16.08 2.17 -15.44
C PRO A 174 15.31 1.16 -14.57
N GLY A 175 14.52 0.30 -15.20
CA GLY A 175 13.80 -0.78 -14.52
C GLY A 175 12.50 -0.35 -13.82
N VAL A 176 12.09 0.92 -13.96
CA VAL A 176 10.85 1.45 -13.38
C VAL A 176 9.62 0.71 -13.92
N GLU A 177 9.69 0.20 -15.15
CA GLU A 177 8.64 -0.60 -15.78
C GLU A 177 8.39 -1.96 -15.12
N LYS A 178 9.23 -2.34 -14.15
CA LYS A 178 9.07 -3.57 -13.34
C LYS A 178 8.33 -3.32 -12.03
N THR A 179 8.08 -2.06 -11.66
CA THR A 179 7.40 -1.72 -10.41
C THR A 179 5.90 -1.52 -10.67
N SER A 180 5.08 -1.94 -9.70
CA SER A 180 3.64 -1.63 -9.76
C SER A 180 3.36 -0.13 -9.57
N VAL A 181 4.24 0.59 -8.86
CA VAL A 181 4.07 2.02 -8.55
C VAL A 181 4.07 2.85 -9.83
N TYR A 182 4.96 2.55 -10.77
CA TYR A 182 5.00 3.18 -12.09
C TYR A 182 3.63 3.16 -12.80
N TYR A 183 3.00 2.00 -12.87
CA TYR A 183 1.71 1.86 -13.54
C TYR A 183 0.54 2.47 -12.74
N LYS A 184 0.63 2.50 -11.40
CA LYS A 184 -0.34 3.26 -10.57
C LYS A 184 -0.29 4.75 -10.90
N ILE A 185 0.91 5.33 -11.03
CA ILE A 185 1.10 6.74 -11.39
C ILE A 185 0.41 7.03 -12.72
N LYS A 186 0.72 6.24 -13.74
CA LYS A 186 0.12 6.38 -15.08
C LYS A 186 -1.39 6.23 -15.05
N THR A 187 -1.91 5.24 -14.31
CA THR A 187 -3.36 5.04 -14.19
C THR A 187 -4.05 6.30 -13.66
N VAL A 188 -3.54 6.90 -12.58
CA VAL A 188 -4.15 8.09 -11.98
C VAL A 188 -4.06 9.30 -12.92
N ASP A 189 -2.91 9.49 -13.57
CA ASP A 189 -2.72 10.57 -14.55
C ASP A 189 -3.67 10.44 -15.75
N LEU A 190 -3.80 9.23 -16.31
CA LEU A 190 -4.68 8.95 -17.44
C LEU A 190 -6.16 9.11 -17.08
N LEU A 191 -6.58 8.68 -15.88
CA LEU A 191 -7.93 8.94 -15.36
C LEU A 191 -8.19 10.46 -15.26
N GLY A 192 -7.22 11.23 -14.76
CA GLY A 192 -7.33 12.70 -14.70
C GLY A 192 -7.44 13.37 -16.07
N LYS A 193 -6.89 12.74 -17.11
CA LYS A 193 -6.99 13.17 -18.52
C LYS A 193 -8.24 12.65 -19.24
N GLY A 194 -8.99 11.74 -18.62
CA GLY A 194 -10.15 11.08 -19.20
C GLY A 194 -9.81 10.00 -20.23
N ASP A 195 -8.56 9.54 -20.28
CA ASP A 195 -8.13 8.44 -21.16
C ASP A 195 -8.32 7.09 -20.45
N ILE A 196 -9.58 6.64 -20.44
CA ILE A 196 -10.03 5.52 -19.62
C ILE A 196 -9.50 4.18 -20.14
N ASP A 197 -9.39 4.02 -21.47
CA ASP A 197 -8.91 2.77 -22.06
C ASP A 197 -7.41 2.58 -21.81
N ALA A 198 -6.60 3.64 -21.95
CA ALA A 198 -5.20 3.57 -21.56
C ALA A 198 -5.03 3.34 -20.04
N ALA A 199 -5.85 4.00 -19.20
CA ALA A 199 -5.83 3.76 -17.76
C ALA A 199 -6.15 2.29 -17.41
N TYR A 200 -7.08 1.67 -18.14
CA TYR A 200 -7.42 0.26 -17.99
C TYR A 200 -6.25 -0.67 -18.34
N GLU A 201 -5.50 -0.38 -19.39
CA GLU A 201 -4.31 -1.17 -19.73
C GLU A 201 -3.23 -1.06 -18.65
N GLU A 202 -2.94 0.15 -18.19
CA GLU A 202 -1.88 0.37 -17.19
C GLU A 202 -2.24 -0.24 -15.83
N ILE A 203 -3.49 -0.15 -15.38
CA ILE A 203 -3.86 -0.75 -14.10
C ILE A 203 -3.78 -2.28 -14.13
N ASN A 204 -4.08 -2.92 -15.26
CA ASN A 204 -3.94 -4.37 -15.40
C ASN A 204 -2.48 -4.79 -15.33
N LYS A 205 -1.56 -4.07 -16.00
CA LYS A 205 -0.11 -4.30 -15.84
C LYS A 205 0.31 -4.13 -14.38
N SER A 206 -0.20 -3.11 -13.69
CA SER A 206 0.08 -2.92 -12.26
C SER A 206 -0.34 -4.11 -11.40
N ILE A 207 -1.51 -4.70 -11.66
CA ILE A 207 -2.05 -5.87 -10.95
C ILE A 207 -1.23 -7.13 -11.22
N GLU A 208 -0.81 -7.34 -12.48
CA GLU A 208 0.13 -8.42 -12.82
C GLU A 208 1.44 -8.29 -12.04
N LEU A 209 1.85 -7.06 -11.72
CA LEU A 209 3.07 -6.81 -10.97
C LEU A 209 2.91 -6.94 -9.46
N GLU A 210 1.76 -6.52 -8.92
CA GLU A 210 1.43 -6.54 -7.51
C GLU A 210 -0.09 -6.65 -7.31
N MET A 211 -0.54 -7.76 -6.72
CA MET A 211 -1.92 -7.90 -6.27
C MET A 211 -2.09 -7.15 -4.94
N SER A 212 -2.53 -5.89 -5.00
CA SER A 212 -2.76 -5.06 -3.79
C SER A 212 -4.12 -4.41 -3.79
N TRP A 213 -4.63 -4.15 -2.58
CA TRP A 213 -5.93 -3.49 -2.37
C TRP A 213 -6.02 -2.17 -3.14
N PHE A 214 -4.95 -1.38 -3.17
CA PHE A 214 -4.93 -0.08 -3.86
C PHE A 214 -5.02 -0.23 -5.38
N ASN A 215 -4.40 -1.26 -5.97
CA ASN A 215 -4.58 -1.54 -7.40
C ASN A 215 -6.04 -1.88 -7.73
N TYR A 216 -6.72 -2.63 -6.87
CA TYR A 216 -8.14 -2.93 -7.05
C TYR A 216 -9.05 -1.73 -6.81
N VAL A 217 -8.68 -0.78 -5.93
CA VAL A 217 -9.37 0.52 -5.85
C VAL A 217 -9.26 1.26 -7.17
N LEU A 218 -8.05 1.41 -7.72
CA LEU A 218 -7.85 2.09 -9.00
C LEU A 218 -8.57 1.38 -10.16
N LEU A 219 -8.59 0.04 -10.18
CA LEU A 219 -9.35 -0.72 -11.17
C LEU A 219 -10.86 -0.43 -11.04
N GLY A 220 -11.38 -0.35 -9.81
CA GLY A 220 -12.76 0.05 -9.57
C GLY A 220 -13.08 1.44 -10.11
N LYS A 221 -12.15 2.40 -9.92
CA LYS A 221 -12.26 3.76 -10.47
C LYS A 221 -12.28 3.76 -12.00
N VAL A 222 -11.42 2.96 -12.63
CA VAL A 222 -11.44 2.77 -14.09
C VAL A 222 -12.80 2.24 -14.55
N TYR A 223 -13.31 1.16 -13.95
CA TYR A 223 -14.61 0.60 -14.32
C TYR A 223 -15.77 1.57 -14.10
N GLU A 224 -15.74 2.36 -13.03
CA GLU A 224 -16.75 3.38 -12.77
C GLU A 224 -16.74 4.47 -13.85
N MET A 225 -15.56 4.92 -14.30
CA MET A 225 -15.46 5.85 -15.43
C MET A 225 -15.92 5.25 -16.76
N LYS A 226 -15.76 3.93 -16.96
CA LYS A 226 -16.35 3.21 -18.12
C LYS A 226 -17.87 3.06 -18.05
N GLY A 227 -18.49 3.33 -16.90
CA GLY A 227 -19.91 3.06 -16.64
C GLY A 227 -20.20 1.59 -16.32
N GLU A 228 -19.17 0.78 -16.04
CA GLU A 228 -19.25 -0.65 -15.76
C GLU A 228 -19.41 -0.91 -14.25
N ASN A 229 -20.46 -0.33 -13.64
CA ASN A 229 -20.65 -0.29 -12.18
C ASN A 229 -20.58 -1.67 -11.48
N ARG A 230 -21.02 -2.75 -12.14
CA ARG A 230 -20.91 -4.10 -11.58
C ARG A 230 -19.45 -4.53 -11.40
N LEU A 231 -18.62 -4.27 -12.41
CA LEU A 231 -17.20 -4.60 -12.37
C LEU A 231 -16.45 -3.66 -11.41
N ALA A 232 -16.86 -2.39 -11.33
CA ALA A 232 -16.37 -1.48 -10.31
C ALA A 232 -16.64 -2.02 -8.90
N ALA A 233 -17.86 -2.52 -8.65
CA ALA A 233 -18.23 -3.12 -7.38
C ALA A 233 -17.41 -4.37 -7.04
N ASP A 234 -17.20 -5.26 -8.01
CA ASP A 234 -16.37 -6.45 -7.82
C ASP A 234 -14.91 -6.09 -7.49
N ALA A 235 -14.37 -5.07 -8.15
CA ALA A 235 -13.02 -4.58 -7.89
C ALA A 235 -12.90 -3.94 -6.50
N TYR A 236 -13.83 -3.06 -6.11
CA TYR A 236 -13.85 -2.46 -4.78
C TYR A 236 -14.04 -3.48 -3.66
N LEU A 237 -14.89 -4.49 -3.87
CA LEU A 237 -15.04 -5.60 -2.93
C LEU A 237 -13.74 -6.42 -2.82
N THR A 238 -13.04 -6.64 -3.94
CA THR A 238 -11.73 -7.30 -3.92
C THR A 238 -10.69 -6.47 -3.15
N ALA A 239 -10.69 -5.15 -3.33
CA ALA A 239 -9.82 -4.25 -2.57
C ALA A 239 -10.10 -4.36 -1.05
N PHE A 240 -11.37 -4.29 -0.66
CA PHE A 240 -11.78 -4.41 0.74
C PHE A 240 -11.46 -5.80 1.31
N ASN A 241 -11.60 -6.87 0.53
CA ASN A 241 -11.18 -8.21 0.97
C ASN A 241 -9.66 -8.30 1.18
N LEU A 242 -8.85 -7.67 0.34
CA LEU A 242 -7.39 -7.69 0.48
C LEU A 242 -6.92 -6.92 1.72
N ARG A 243 -7.56 -5.79 2.03
CA ARG A 243 -7.28 -4.98 3.22
C ARG A 243 -8.58 -4.34 3.73
N PRO A 244 -9.35 -5.00 4.58
CA PRO A 244 -10.56 -4.39 5.13
C PRO A 244 -10.19 -3.30 6.12
N GLY A 245 -11.03 -2.27 6.20
CA GLY A 245 -10.84 -1.15 7.13
C GLY A 245 -11.15 0.23 6.55
N GLU A 246 -11.12 1.22 7.44
CA GLU A 246 -11.41 2.63 7.16
C GLU A 246 -10.53 3.19 6.03
N ASN A 247 -9.24 2.84 6.01
CA ASN A 247 -8.31 3.35 4.99
C ASN A 247 -8.76 2.94 3.58
N THR A 248 -9.13 1.68 3.38
CA THR A 248 -9.55 1.20 2.07
C THR A 248 -10.90 1.76 1.68
N LEU A 249 -11.84 1.90 2.63
CA LEU A 249 -13.12 2.57 2.39
C LEU A 249 -12.93 4.03 1.97
N TYR A 250 -12.07 4.78 2.68
CA TYR A 250 -11.76 6.17 2.34
C TYR A 250 -11.27 6.29 0.90
N TRP A 251 -10.37 5.39 0.47
CA TRP A 251 -9.86 5.38 -0.90
C TRP A 251 -10.91 4.98 -1.94
N ILE A 252 -11.82 4.04 -1.61
CA ILE A 252 -12.96 3.72 -2.48
C ILE A 252 -13.86 4.96 -2.63
N GLU A 253 -14.17 5.65 -1.55
CA GLU A 253 -15.06 6.82 -1.56
C GLU A 253 -14.44 8.05 -2.22
N ASN A 254 -13.17 8.32 -1.96
CA ASN A 254 -12.57 9.64 -2.20
C ASN A 254 -11.36 9.61 -3.15
N GLY A 255 -10.82 8.43 -3.46
CA GLY A 255 -9.64 8.31 -4.30
C GLY A 255 -9.92 8.71 -5.75
N VAL A 256 -9.09 9.60 -6.32
CA VAL A 256 -9.18 10.12 -7.70
C VAL A 256 -10.42 10.98 -7.97
N PHE A 257 -11.62 10.46 -7.69
CA PHE A 257 -12.90 11.16 -7.72
C PHE A 257 -13.86 10.51 -6.71
N GLN A 258 -14.96 11.21 -6.38
CA GLN A 258 -15.93 10.71 -5.42
C GLN A 258 -16.77 9.56 -5.97
N THR A 259 -16.86 8.46 -5.22
CA THR A 259 -17.71 7.30 -5.50
C THR A 259 -18.79 7.19 -4.44
N SER A 260 -20.04 7.00 -4.87
CA SER A 260 -21.13 6.71 -3.95
C SER A 260 -21.14 5.23 -3.58
N VAL A 261 -20.60 4.87 -2.42
CA VAL A 261 -20.59 3.48 -1.92
C VAL A 261 -21.99 2.89 -1.88
N GLN A 262 -22.98 3.67 -1.43
CA GLN A 262 -24.37 3.21 -1.41
C GLN A 262 -24.92 2.81 -2.80
N LYS A 263 -24.47 3.46 -3.87
CA LYS A 263 -24.94 3.16 -5.23
C LYS A 263 -24.12 2.06 -5.90
N ILE A 264 -22.81 2.08 -5.72
CA ILE A 264 -21.89 1.18 -6.44
C ILE A 264 -21.66 -0.11 -5.66
N VAL A 265 -21.44 -0.03 -4.34
CA VAL A 265 -21.09 -1.17 -3.49
C VAL A 265 -21.86 -1.14 -2.17
N PRO A 266 -23.20 -1.23 -2.19
CA PRO A 266 -24.04 -1.05 -1.00
C PRO A 266 -23.70 -2.00 0.16
N TYR A 267 -23.12 -3.16 -0.13
CA TYR A 267 -22.65 -4.12 0.87
C TYR A 267 -21.55 -3.57 1.79
N LEU A 268 -20.79 -2.58 1.34
CA LEU A 268 -19.75 -1.96 2.17
C LEU A 268 -20.30 -0.90 3.13
N ASN A 269 -21.57 -0.48 2.98
CA ASN A 269 -22.18 0.51 3.87
C ASN A 269 -22.21 0.08 5.34
N SER A 270 -22.33 -1.23 5.61
CA SER A 270 -22.32 -1.74 6.99
C SER A 270 -21.01 -1.44 7.71
N PHE A 271 -19.91 -1.24 6.96
CA PHE A 271 -18.60 -0.90 7.50
C PHE A 271 -18.34 0.60 7.58
N LEU A 272 -19.25 1.45 7.07
CA LEU A 272 -19.20 2.91 7.20
C LEU A 272 -19.95 3.42 8.45
N ALA A 273 -20.84 2.60 9.03
CA ALA A 273 -21.79 3.01 10.04
C ALA A 273 -21.37 2.72 11.49
N GLU A 274 -20.19 2.13 11.69
CA GLU A 274 -19.66 1.81 13.03
C GLU A 274 -18.72 2.93 13.52
N ASP A 275 -19.30 4.08 13.88
CA ASP A 275 -18.69 5.10 14.76
C ASP A 275 -19.31 5.04 16.18
#